data_AF-A0A3R7TRF4-F1
#
_entry.id   AF-A0A3R7TRF4-F1
#
_cell.length_a   1.000
_cell.length_b   1.000
_cell.length_c   1.000
_cell.angle_alpha   90.00
_cell.angle_beta   90.00
_cell.angle_gamma   90.00
#
_symmetry.space_group_name_H-M   'P 1'
#
loop_
_entity.id
_entity.type
_entity.pdbx_description
1 polymer ?
#
loop_
_entity_poly.entity_id
_entity_poly.type
_entity_poly.pdbx_seq_one_letter_code
_entity_poly.pdbx_strand_id
1 'polypeptide(L)'
;MEEDWWGGDESQDPASNAPKEIVISGPGGSGNTLTGGINQISEDGQNGVWGEVDQQDSTRSRSVTWFLTGLIVIPVLLGGASSFLGSMAETGGYDEEYSENPVVIGSVTIDDRTFETYGFSVSSDFHYDFDDPSFWNIGIGGDNWGSSIDSYDFGDSDLQAVDSQGSQWQSMWSYTWHSEFSNPPEIYIRVESDFVHVAFNLNECSECGQPEYFSYYSEDYPENQDAIAMAICLLWPVTIIAGVVWGYATGRKPFAYGLMSFCALIAIGVILLFGFLVMAFGW
;
A
#
# COMPACT_ATOMS: atom_id res chain seq x y z
N MET A 1 -83.31 -15.51 55.77
CA MET A 1 -82.16 -15.61 54.85
C MET A 1 -81.91 -17.12 54.75
N GLU A 2 -82.80 -17.84 54.07
CA GLU A 2 -82.73 -18.22 52.64
C GLU A 2 -81.49 -19.08 52.34
N GLU A 3 -81.52 -20.28 51.74
CA GLU A 3 -82.43 -21.44 51.67
C GLU A 3 -81.53 -22.62 51.20
N ASP A 4 -81.97 -23.87 51.37
CA ASP A 4 -81.24 -25.13 51.15
C ASP A 4 -80.80 -25.40 49.68
N TRP A 5 -80.13 -26.55 49.44
CA TRP A 5 -80.38 -27.56 48.36
C TRP A 5 -79.10 -28.16 47.71
N TRP A 6 -78.68 -29.33 48.24
CA TRP A 6 -78.00 -30.52 47.65
C TRP A 6 -76.73 -30.34 46.78
N GLY A 7 -75.65 -31.12 46.89
CA GLY A 7 -75.35 -32.38 47.57
C GLY A 7 -74.31 -33.17 46.76
N GLY A 8 -73.46 -33.95 47.43
CA GLY A 8 -72.85 -35.18 46.88
C GLY A 8 -71.35 -35.16 46.55
N ASP A 9 -70.56 -35.68 47.51
CA ASP A 9 -69.51 -36.71 47.44
C ASP A 9 -68.51 -36.72 46.26
N GLU A 10 -67.22 -36.52 46.54
CA GLU A 10 -66.22 -37.55 46.91
C GLU A 10 -65.99 -38.62 45.82
N SER A 11 -64.81 -38.60 45.18
CA SER A 11 -63.82 -39.68 45.32
C SER A 11 -62.60 -39.47 44.41
N GLN A 12 -61.43 -39.35 45.05
CA GLN A 12 -60.18 -40.10 44.79
C GLN A 12 -59.78 -40.47 43.34
N ASP A 13 -58.77 -39.76 42.84
CA ASP A 13 -57.40 -40.26 42.51
C ASP A 13 -57.21 -41.34 41.39
N PRO A 14 -55.97 -41.60 40.91
CA PRO A 14 -55.35 -40.94 39.76
C PRO A 14 -54.96 -41.94 38.65
N ALA A 15 -55.39 -41.76 37.39
CA ALA A 15 -54.79 -42.50 36.27
C ALA A 15 -55.18 -41.94 34.90
N SER A 16 -54.18 -41.89 34.00
CA SER A 16 -54.31 -42.01 32.54
C SER A 16 -54.76 -40.76 31.75
N ASN A 17 -53.84 -39.82 31.54
CA ASN A 17 -53.89 -38.89 30.39
C ASN A 17 -53.35 -39.56 29.11
N ALA A 18 -53.93 -40.70 28.73
CA ALA A 18 -53.79 -41.25 27.37
C ALA A 18 -55.09 -40.93 26.60
N PRO A 19 -55.02 -40.47 25.33
CA PRO A 19 -56.22 -40.12 24.57
C PRO A 19 -57.11 -41.35 24.36
N LYS A 20 -58.43 -41.16 24.42
CA LYS A 20 -59.41 -42.22 24.15
C LYS A 20 -59.32 -42.65 22.68
N GLU A 21 -59.04 -43.93 22.46
CA GLU A 21 -59.08 -44.57 21.15
C GLU A 21 -60.53 -44.66 20.65
N ILE A 22 -60.77 -44.26 19.39
CA ILE A 22 -62.06 -44.43 18.73
C ILE A 22 -61.91 -45.55 17.70
N VAL A 23 -62.63 -46.65 17.93
CA VAL A 23 -62.66 -47.80 17.03
C VAL A 23 -63.86 -47.65 16.09
N ILE A 24 -63.63 -47.59 14.78
CA ILE A 24 -64.69 -47.65 13.76
C ILE A 24 -64.67 -49.06 13.15
N SER A 25 -65.67 -49.88 13.48
CA SER A 25 -65.84 -51.23 12.95
C SER A 25 -66.85 -51.24 11.79
N GLY A 26 -66.42 -51.68 10.61
CA GLY A 26 -67.31 -52.09 9.51
C GLY A 26 -67.75 -53.57 9.64
N PRO A 27 -68.78 -54.00 8.89
CA PRO A 27 -69.25 -55.39 8.93
C PRO A 27 -68.22 -56.28 8.24
N GLY A 28 -67.37 -56.92 9.04
CA GLY A 28 -66.25 -57.74 8.56
C GLY A 28 -65.09 -57.91 9.55
N GLY A 29 -65.07 -57.18 10.68
CA GLY A 29 -64.20 -57.51 11.82
C GLY A 29 -62.72 -57.16 11.69
N SER A 30 -62.28 -56.44 10.65
CA SER A 30 -60.95 -55.83 10.61
C SER A 30 -61.05 -54.32 10.86
N GLY A 31 -60.85 -53.89 12.11
CA GLY A 31 -60.76 -52.47 12.46
C GLY A 31 -59.39 -51.91 12.06
N ASN A 32 -59.36 -50.82 11.31
CA ASN A 32 -58.15 -50.02 11.10
C ASN A 32 -58.03 -49.01 12.26
N THR A 33 -56.94 -49.08 13.01
CA THR A 33 -56.64 -48.10 14.06
C THR A 33 -56.00 -46.85 13.44
N LEU A 34 -56.65 -45.70 13.57
CA LEU A 34 -56.10 -44.38 13.26
C LEU A 34 -55.67 -43.70 14.56
N THR A 35 -54.37 -43.72 14.87
CA THR A 35 -53.80 -42.92 15.96
C THR A 35 -53.32 -41.57 15.40
N GLY A 36 -54.12 -40.52 15.61
CA GLY A 36 -53.71 -39.14 15.39
C GLY A 36 -53.49 -38.44 16.73
N GLY A 37 -52.28 -37.92 16.97
CA GLY A 37 -52.02 -37.04 18.09
C GLY A 37 -52.53 -35.63 17.77
N ILE A 38 -53.45 -35.10 18.58
CA ILE A 38 -53.86 -33.70 18.53
C ILE A 38 -53.00 -32.96 19.55
N ASN A 39 -52.07 -32.12 19.10
CA ASN A 39 -51.45 -31.14 19.98
C ASN A 39 -52.54 -30.16 20.43
N GLN A 40 -52.87 -30.18 21.71
CA GLN A 40 -53.73 -29.17 22.31
C GLN A 40 -52.97 -27.85 22.30
N ILE A 41 -53.39 -26.94 21.42
CA ILE A 41 -53.05 -25.52 21.51
C ILE A 41 -53.73 -25.01 22.77
N SER A 42 -52.94 -24.58 23.74
CA SER A 42 -53.43 -23.78 24.86
C SER A 42 -53.80 -22.41 24.30
N GLU A 43 -55.09 -22.10 24.26
CA GLU A 43 -55.57 -20.76 23.93
C GLU A 43 -55.24 -19.84 25.10
N ASP A 44 -54.21 -19.01 24.91
CA ASP A 44 -54.28 -17.62 25.36
C ASP A 44 -53.42 -16.75 24.42
N GLY A 45 -54.08 -15.99 23.54
CA GLY A 45 -53.45 -14.93 22.75
C GLY A 45 -53.40 -15.13 21.23
N GLN A 46 -54.56 -15.00 20.57
CA GLN A 46 -54.75 -14.54 19.18
C GLN A 46 -53.89 -15.16 18.06
N ASN A 47 -54.34 -16.31 17.55
CA ASN A 47 -53.97 -16.81 16.22
C ASN A 47 -54.80 -16.10 15.13
N GLY A 48 -54.16 -15.22 14.35
CA GLY A 48 -54.64 -14.82 13.04
C GLY A 48 -54.48 -15.95 12.02
N VAL A 49 -55.43 -16.08 11.09
CA VAL A 49 -55.53 -17.11 10.03
C VAL A 49 -54.38 -17.06 8.98
N TRP A 50 -53.37 -16.22 9.18
CA TRP A 50 -52.18 -16.14 8.35
C TRP A 50 -51.00 -16.61 9.19
N GLY A 51 -50.33 -17.65 8.69
CA GLY A 51 -49.34 -18.43 9.41
C GLY A 51 -48.33 -17.63 10.21
N GLU A 52 -47.87 -18.26 11.29
CA GLU A 52 -46.74 -17.89 12.10
C GLU A 52 -45.62 -17.31 11.24
N VAL A 53 -45.38 -16.01 11.40
CA VAL A 53 -44.16 -15.37 10.88
C VAL A 53 -43.05 -15.89 11.78
N ASP A 54 -42.49 -17.02 11.36
CA ASP A 54 -41.30 -17.63 11.91
C ASP A 54 -40.22 -16.56 12.14
N GLN A 55 -39.53 -16.63 13.28
CA GLN A 55 -38.40 -15.78 13.66
C GLN A 55 -37.17 -15.96 12.72
N GLN A 56 -37.32 -15.64 11.43
CA GLN A 56 -36.27 -15.68 10.41
C GLN A 56 -35.42 -14.40 10.32
N ASP A 57 -35.74 -13.36 11.08
CA ASP A 57 -35.05 -12.08 10.99
C ASP A 57 -33.60 -12.11 11.51
N SER A 58 -33.29 -13.02 12.45
CA SER A 58 -31.93 -13.13 13.02
C SER A 58 -30.92 -13.83 12.09
N THR A 59 -31.36 -14.81 11.31
CA THR A 59 -30.52 -15.55 10.35
C THR A 59 -30.32 -14.78 9.05
N ARG A 60 -31.35 -14.07 8.58
CA ARG A 60 -31.27 -13.20 7.39
C ARG A 60 -30.37 -11.98 7.61
N SER A 61 -30.45 -11.33 8.77
CA SER A 61 -29.56 -10.21 9.10
C SER A 61 -28.10 -10.65 9.23
N ARG A 62 -27.85 -11.83 9.81
CA ARG A 62 -26.50 -12.41 9.95
C ARG A 62 -25.88 -12.77 8.60
N SER A 63 -26.65 -13.26 7.62
CA SER A 63 -26.14 -13.59 6.29
C SER A 63 -25.76 -12.33 5.48
N VAL A 64 -26.60 -11.29 5.54
CA VAL A 64 -26.32 -9.99 4.89
C VAL A 64 -25.10 -9.32 5.50
N THR A 65 -24.95 -9.36 6.82
CA THR A 65 -23.79 -8.79 7.51
C THR A 65 -22.49 -9.42 7.01
N TRP A 66 -22.43 -10.76 6.96
CA TRP A 66 -21.25 -11.46 6.46
C TRP A 66 -20.94 -11.15 4.99
N PHE A 67 -21.98 -11.05 4.17
CA PHE A 67 -21.82 -10.66 2.77
C PHE A 67 -21.23 -9.25 2.63
N LEU A 68 -21.77 -8.26 3.33
CA LEU A 68 -21.26 -6.88 3.30
C LEU A 68 -19.83 -6.78 3.88
N THR A 69 -19.49 -7.57 4.89
CA THR A 69 -18.13 -7.63 5.40
C THR A 69 -17.15 -8.09 4.33
N GLY A 70 -17.50 -9.12 3.55
CA GLY A 70 -16.66 -9.58 2.43
C GLY A 70 -16.62 -8.60 1.25
N LEU A 71 -17.75 -7.95 0.95
CA LEU A 71 -17.88 -7.05 -0.20
C LEU A 71 -17.23 -5.68 0.01
N ILE A 72 -17.29 -5.13 1.23
CA ILE A 72 -16.92 -3.74 1.51
C ILE A 72 -15.84 -3.66 2.58
N VAL A 73 -16.08 -4.24 3.76
CA VAL A 73 -15.20 -4.03 4.93
C VAL A 73 -13.79 -4.53 4.66
N ILE A 74 -13.64 -5.76 4.16
CA ILE A 74 -12.32 -6.34 3.87
C ILE A 74 -11.58 -5.53 2.79
N PRO A 75 -12.17 -5.24 1.61
CA PRO A 75 -11.53 -4.37 0.62
C PRO A 75 -11.11 -2.99 1.11
N VAL A 76 -11.93 -2.34 1.95
CA VAL A 76 -11.58 -1.02 2.52
C VAL A 76 -10.38 -1.14 3.45
N LEU A 77 -10.33 -2.17 4.30
CA LEU A 77 -9.18 -2.43 5.17
C LEU A 77 -7.91 -2.75 4.38
N LEU A 78 -8.04 -3.57 3.32
CA LEU A 78 -6.95 -3.87 2.39
C LEU A 78 -6.43 -2.62 1.70
N GLY A 79 -7.33 -1.78 1.18
CA GLY A 79 -6.96 -0.50 0.57
C GLY A 79 -6.26 0.43 1.55
N GLY A 80 -6.73 0.50 2.79
CA GLY A 80 -6.07 1.26 3.86
C GLY A 80 -4.66 0.73 4.17
N ALA A 81 -4.51 -0.59 4.31
CA ALA A 81 -3.21 -1.22 4.56
C ALA A 81 -2.25 -1.03 3.37
N SER A 82 -2.72 -1.15 2.13
CA SER A 82 -1.93 -0.86 0.93
C SER A 82 -1.50 0.60 0.88
N SER A 83 -2.40 1.54 1.23
CA SER A 83 -2.08 2.98 1.24
C SER A 83 -1.03 3.30 2.30
N PHE A 84 -1.16 2.71 3.49
CA PHE A 84 -0.20 2.87 4.57
C PHE A 84 1.18 2.31 4.18
N LEU A 85 1.23 1.11 3.62
CA LEU A 85 2.47 0.53 3.11
C LEU A 85 3.06 1.37 1.96
N GLY A 86 2.23 1.85 1.04
CA GLY A 86 2.66 2.74 -0.05
C GLY A 86 3.30 4.02 0.48
N SER A 87 2.69 4.64 1.50
CA SER A 87 3.26 5.84 2.13
C SER A 87 4.60 5.60 2.81
N MET A 88 4.91 4.36 3.22
CA MET A 88 6.22 4.00 3.76
C MET A 88 7.24 3.65 2.67
N ALA A 89 6.79 3.31 1.46
CA ALA A 89 7.68 3.14 0.31
C ALA A 89 8.07 4.51 -0.28
N GLU A 90 7.14 5.45 -0.31
CA GLU A 90 7.33 6.82 -0.83
C GLU A 90 8.13 7.74 0.11
N THR A 91 8.56 7.26 1.29
CA THR A 91 9.40 8.05 2.21
C THR A 91 10.90 7.99 1.89
N GLY A 92 11.31 7.30 0.82
CA GLY A 92 12.63 7.52 0.25
C GLY A 92 12.65 8.91 -0.38
N GLY A 93 13.35 9.85 0.24
CA GLY A 93 13.53 11.18 -0.29
C GLY A 93 14.47 11.15 -1.49
N TYR A 94 14.37 12.16 -2.34
CA TYR A 94 15.51 12.58 -3.15
C TYR A 94 15.98 13.86 -2.49
N ASP A 95 17.23 13.89 -2.03
CA ASP A 95 17.81 15.14 -1.58
C ASP A 95 18.54 15.77 -2.77
N GLU A 96 18.08 16.98 -3.11
CA GLU A 96 18.63 17.78 -4.18
C GLU A 96 19.17 19.07 -3.56
N GLU A 97 20.44 19.35 -3.79
CA GLU A 97 21.07 20.61 -3.42
C GLU A 97 21.55 21.30 -4.69
N TYR A 98 21.28 22.59 -4.80
CA TYR A 98 21.61 23.36 -5.98
C TYR A 98 22.15 24.74 -5.59
N SER A 99 23.32 25.09 -6.13
CA SER A 99 23.94 26.39 -5.93
C SER A 99 24.34 26.98 -7.27
N GLU A 100 23.95 28.23 -7.50
CA GLU A 100 24.39 29.03 -8.64
C GLU A 100 25.33 30.15 -8.18
N ASN A 101 26.02 30.77 -9.15
CA ASN A 101 26.83 31.97 -8.94
C ASN A 101 28.03 31.73 -7.99
N PRO A 102 28.99 30.89 -8.39
CA PRO A 102 30.15 30.63 -7.56
C PRO A 102 30.98 31.90 -7.33
N VAL A 103 31.71 31.89 -6.21
CA VAL A 103 32.70 32.93 -5.92
C VAL A 103 34.09 32.44 -6.30
N VAL A 104 34.87 33.27 -6.99
CA VAL A 104 36.29 32.99 -7.23
C VAL A 104 37.03 33.14 -5.91
N ILE A 105 37.66 32.07 -5.43
CA ILE A 105 38.30 32.02 -4.11
C ILE A 105 39.84 32.03 -4.18
N GLY A 106 40.42 31.84 -5.38
CA GLY A 106 41.86 31.89 -5.57
C GLY A 106 42.33 30.96 -6.69
N SER A 107 43.52 30.39 -6.52
CA SER A 107 44.07 29.37 -7.42
C SER A 107 44.80 28.28 -6.65
N VAL A 108 44.87 27.09 -7.24
CA VAL A 108 45.57 25.92 -6.68
C VAL A 108 46.52 25.35 -7.73
N THR A 109 47.63 24.75 -7.27
CA THR A 109 48.56 24.04 -8.15
C THR A 109 48.47 22.55 -7.90
N ILE A 110 48.08 21.80 -8.93
CA ILE A 110 47.94 20.33 -8.95
C ILE A 110 48.79 19.82 -10.12
N ASP A 111 49.68 18.85 -9.89
CA ASP A 111 50.59 18.30 -10.91
C ASP A 111 51.33 19.36 -11.73
N ASP A 112 51.93 20.35 -11.04
CA ASP A 112 52.64 21.49 -11.64
C ASP A 112 51.79 22.40 -12.58
N ARG A 113 50.47 22.21 -12.61
CA ARG A 113 49.51 23.03 -13.37
C ARG A 113 48.69 23.89 -12.42
N THR A 114 48.39 25.12 -12.82
CA THR A 114 47.61 26.06 -12.00
C THR A 114 46.16 26.09 -12.45
N PHE A 115 45.25 25.87 -11.50
CA PHE A 115 43.81 25.86 -11.68
C PHE A 115 43.23 27.07 -10.95
N GLU A 116 42.24 27.73 -11.55
CA GLU A 116 41.44 28.73 -10.86
C GLU A 116 40.43 28.01 -9.97
N THR A 117 40.24 28.51 -8.75
CA THR A 117 39.36 27.87 -7.78
C THR A 117 38.10 28.69 -7.57
N TYR A 118 36.97 27.98 -7.62
CA TYR A 118 35.62 28.48 -7.44
C TYR A 118 35.02 27.84 -6.19
N GLY A 119 34.20 28.59 -5.49
CA GLY A 119 33.51 28.15 -4.28
C GLY A 119 32.00 28.23 -4.44
N PHE A 120 31.31 27.13 -4.12
CA PHE A 120 29.86 27.06 -4.03
C PHE A 120 29.47 26.89 -2.57
N SER A 121 28.53 27.73 -2.11
CA SER A 121 27.95 27.60 -0.77
C SER A 121 26.75 26.69 -0.85
N VAL A 122 26.76 25.63 -0.06
CA VAL A 122 25.65 24.67 0.04
C VAL A 122 25.01 24.77 1.41
N SER A 123 23.86 24.12 1.60
CA SER A 123 23.20 24.06 2.90
C SER A 123 24.13 23.47 3.98
N SER A 124 23.91 23.88 5.24
CA SER A 124 24.71 23.39 6.37
C SER A 124 24.56 21.90 6.63
N ASP A 125 23.48 21.31 6.12
CA ASP A 125 23.12 19.92 6.34
C ASP A 125 23.72 19.00 5.26
N PHE A 126 24.23 19.57 4.17
CA PHE A 126 24.83 18.87 3.03
C PHE A 126 25.91 17.83 3.41
N HIS A 127 26.73 18.10 4.42
CA HIS A 127 27.75 17.15 4.86
C HIS A 127 27.14 15.83 5.34
N TYR A 128 25.96 15.87 5.97
CA TYR A 128 25.29 14.67 6.45
C TYR A 128 24.77 13.81 5.30
N ASP A 129 24.30 14.45 4.24
CA ASP A 129 23.77 13.78 3.05
C ASP A 129 24.91 13.24 2.18
N PHE A 130 26.02 13.96 2.10
CA PHE A 130 27.23 13.56 1.36
C PHE A 130 27.96 12.35 1.97
N ASP A 131 27.93 12.21 3.29
CA ASP A 131 28.58 11.10 4.01
C ASP A 131 27.69 9.83 4.09
N ASP A 132 26.48 9.85 3.53
CA ASP A 132 25.57 8.69 3.51
C ASP A 132 26.09 7.59 2.55
N PRO A 133 26.00 6.28 2.93
CA PRO A 133 26.30 5.16 2.03
C PRO A 133 25.34 5.01 0.82
N SER A 134 24.28 5.80 0.70
CA SER A 134 23.37 5.80 -0.44
C SER A 134 24.03 6.30 -1.73
N PHE A 135 23.40 6.02 -2.88
CA PHE A 135 23.92 6.52 -4.15
C PHE A 135 23.70 8.04 -4.21
N TRP A 136 24.74 8.76 -4.58
CA TRP A 136 24.64 10.19 -4.85
C TRP A 136 25.51 10.60 -6.04
N ASN A 137 25.19 11.75 -6.62
CA ASN A 137 25.92 12.34 -7.73
C ASN A 137 26.11 13.85 -7.49
N ILE A 138 27.34 14.32 -7.72
CA ILE A 138 27.67 15.74 -7.79
C ILE A 138 27.89 16.11 -9.24
N GLY A 139 27.24 17.18 -9.68
CA GLY A 139 27.41 17.83 -10.98
C GLY A 139 27.93 19.25 -10.83
N ILE A 140 28.88 19.62 -11.69
CA ILE A 140 29.28 21.01 -11.93
C ILE A 140 29.07 21.29 -13.42
N GLY A 141 28.56 22.46 -13.77
CA GLY A 141 28.43 22.81 -15.17
C GLY A 141 28.52 24.30 -15.47
N GLY A 142 28.57 24.59 -16.76
CA GLY A 142 28.48 25.92 -17.36
C GLY A 142 27.87 25.82 -18.76
N ASP A 143 27.86 26.93 -19.48
CA ASP A 143 27.17 27.09 -20.77
C ASP A 143 27.28 25.90 -21.76
N ASN A 144 28.47 25.28 -21.90
CA ASN A 144 28.74 24.29 -22.94
C ASN A 144 29.41 22.99 -22.47
N TRP A 145 29.46 22.77 -21.15
CA TRP A 145 30.10 21.61 -20.56
C TRP A 145 29.41 21.20 -19.27
N GLY A 146 29.60 19.94 -18.91
CA GLY A 146 29.21 19.40 -17.62
C GLY A 146 30.31 18.51 -17.09
N SER A 147 30.36 18.35 -15.79
CA SER A 147 31.24 17.42 -15.12
C SER A 147 30.51 16.78 -13.97
N SER A 148 30.70 15.48 -13.78
CA SER A 148 30.00 14.73 -12.74
C SER A 148 30.91 13.73 -12.07
N ILE A 149 30.61 13.43 -10.81
CA ILE A 149 31.16 12.30 -10.07
C ILE A 149 30.08 11.73 -9.17
N ASP A 150 30.09 10.42 -8.98
CA ASP A 150 29.16 9.74 -8.10
C ASP A 150 29.85 9.13 -6.87
N SER A 151 29.02 8.65 -5.96
CA SER A 151 29.43 8.02 -4.70
C SER A 151 30.32 6.78 -4.88
N TYR A 152 30.32 6.12 -6.05
CA TYR A 152 31.14 4.94 -6.29
C TYR A 152 32.57 5.31 -6.69
N ASP A 153 32.72 6.38 -7.45
CA ASP A 153 34.01 6.90 -7.91
C ASP A 153 34.66 7.86 -6.89
N PHE A 154 33.86 8.49 -6.02
CA PHE A 154 34.38 9.41 -5.02
C PHE A 154 35.19 8.67 -3.94
N GLY A 155 36.43 9.13 -3.71
CA GLY A 155 37.35 8.45 -2.80
C GLY A 155 38.22 7.39 -3.47
N ASP A 156 38.02 7.10 -4.77
CA ASP A 156 38.96 6.26 -5.53
C ASP A 156 40.32 6.96 -5.62
N SER A 157 41.37 6.26 -5.16
CA SER A 157 42.75 6.77 -5.18
C SER A 157 43.28 7.03 -6.59
N ASP A 158 42.77 6.33 -7.61
CA ASP A 158 43.20 6.52 -9.00
C ASP A 158 42.64 7.81 -9.61
N LEU A 159 41.58 8.36 -9.00
CA LEU A 159 40.94 9.62 -9.38
C LEU A 159 41.32 10.78 -8.45
N GLN A 160 42.21 10.55 -7.48
CA GLN A 160 42.68 11.59 -6.56
C GLN A 160 43.94 12.27 -7.07
N ALA A 161 43.99 13.59 -6.86
CA ALA A 161 45.17 14.39 -7.02
C ALA A 161 45.50 15.14 -5.73
N VAL A 162 46.77 15.45 -5.52
CA VAL A 162 47.24 16.19 -4.34
C VAL A 162 47.82 17.50 -4.78
N ASP A 163 47.35 18.59 -4.19
CA ASP A 163 47.89 19.92 -4.49
C ASP A 163 49.26 20.16 -3.84
N SER A 164 49.92 21.25 -4.25
CA SER A 164 51.21 21.67 -3.69
C SER A 164 51.21 21.92 -2.16
N GLN A 165 50.05 22.09 -1.54
CA GLN A 165 49.87 22.29 -0.10
C GLN A 165 49.55 20.98 0.64
N GLY A 166 49.40 19.87 -0.08
CA GLY A 166 49.07 18.55 0.46
C GLY A 166 47.57 18.28 0.61
N SER A 167 46.69 19.14 0.08
CA SER A 167 45.25 18.88 0.08
C SER A 167 44.87 17.89 -1.00
N GLN A 168 43.92 17.02 -0.68
CA GLN A 168 43.37 16.04 -1.62
C GLN A 168 42.22 16.64 -2.42
N TRP A 169 42.21 16.32 -3.70
CA TRP A 169 41.24 16.76 -4.69
C TRP A 169 40.78 15.55 -5.50
N GLN A 170 39.50 15.51 -5.84
CA GLN A 170 38.88 14.41 -6.56
C GLN A 170 38.60 14.84 -8.01
N SER A 171 39.13 14.11 -8.98
CA SER A 171 38.88 14.36 -10.41
C SER A 171 37.43 14.02 -10.75
N MET A 172 36.79 14.88 -11.55
CA MET A 172 35.45 14.63 -12.07
C MET A 172 35.48 14.17 -13.54
N TRP A 173 34.43 13.47 -13.96
CA TRP A 173 34.25 13.10 -15.37
C TRP A 173 33.59 14.24 -16.14
N SER A 174 34.38 14.92 -16.97
CA SER A 174 33.93 16.07 -17.75
C SER A 174 33.56 15.71 -19.19
N TYR A 175 32.54 16.38 -19.72
CA TYR A 175 32.08 16.25 -21.09
C TYR A 175 31.61 17.60 -21.65
N THR A 176 31.56 17.70 -22.98
CA THR A 176 31.09 18.88 -23.71
C THR A 176 29.85 18.53 -24.53
N TRP A 177 28.90 19.46 -24.61
CA TRP A 177 27.63 19.23 -25.32
C TRP A 177 27.74 19.39 -26.83
N HIS A 178 28.73 20.18 -27.29
CA HIS A 178 28.95 20.46 -28.70
C HIS A 178 30.27 19.86 -29.17
N SER A 179 30.22 19.12 -30.29
CA SER A 179 31.37 18.43 -30.89
C SER A 179 32.49 19.35 -31.39
N GLU A 180 32.25 20.65 -31.42
CA GLU A 180 33.27 21.66 -31.76
C GLU A 180 34.25 21.92 -30.61
N PHE A 181 33.85 21.60 -29.37
CA PHE A 181 34.74 21.62 -28.20
C PHE A 181 35.46 20.28 -28.10
N SER A 182 36.69 20.26 -28.60
CA SER A 182 37.46 19.01 -28.76
C SER A 182 37.96 18.43 -27.43
N ASN A 183 38.09 19.24 -26.38
CA ASN A 183 38.56 18.82 -25.07
C ASN A 183 37.64 19.37 -23.97
N PRO A 184 37.07 18.52 -23.10
CA PRO A 184 36.36 18.99 -21.92
C PRO A 184 37.31 19.64 -20.91
N PRO A 185 36.82 20.54 -20.04
CA PRO A 185 37.65 21.13 -19.01
C PRO A 185 38.05 20.08 -17.99
N GLU A 186 39.28 20.16 -17.52
CA GLU A 186 39.75 19.35 -16.40
C GLU A 186 39.31 19.99 -15.09
N ILE A 187 38.64 19.19 -14.25
CA ILE A 187 37.96 19.66 -13.06
C ILE A 187 38.27 18.74 -11.90
N TYR A 188 38.67 19.35 -10.80
CA TYR A 188 38.76 18.68 -9.52
C TYR A 188 37.84 19.33 -8.50
N ILE A 189 37.29 18.51 -7.61
CA ILE A 189 36.47 18.97 -6.51
C ILE A 189 37.06 18.60 -5.17
N ARG A 190 36.73 19.43 -4.18
CA ARG A 190 36.99 19.17 -2.80
C ARG A 190 35.83 19.71 -1.98
N VAL A 191 35.21 18.83 -1.20
CA VAL A 191 34.07 19.17 -0.37
C VAL A 191 34.56 19.43 1.06
N GLU A 192 34.25 20.60 1.61
CA GLU A 192 34.52 20.97 3.00
C GLU A 192 33.23 21.39 3.70
N SER A 193 32.56 20.45 4.36
CA SER A 193 31.33 20.72 5.12
C SER A 193 30.24 21.39 4.26
N ASP A 194 30.03 22.70 4.44
CA ASP A 194 29.03 23.53 3.77
C ASP A 194 29.57 24.32 2.57
N PHE A 195 30.80 24.00 2.13
CA PHE A 195 31.46 24.69 1.04
C PHE A 195 32.14 23.72 0.07
N VAL A 196 31.77 23.83 -1.21
CA VAL A 196 32.33 23.00 -2.28
C VAL A 196 33.34 23.81 -3.07
N HIS A 197 34.59 23.34 -3.05
CA HIS A 197 35.70 23.91 -3.81
C HIS A 197 35.82 23.20 -5.15
N VAL A 198 35.94 23.97 -6.22
CA VAL A 198 36.10 23.48 -7.59
C VAL A 198 37.37 24.09 -8.18
N ALA A 199 38.35 23.26 -8.52
CA ALA A 199 39.53 23.64 -9.26
C ALA A 199 39.27 23.43 -10.76
N PHE A 200 39.30 24.53 -11.53
CA PHE A 200 38.92 24.58 -12.93
C PHE A 200 40.09 25.06 -13.80
N ASN A 201 40.37 24.34 -14.89
CA ASN A 201 41.41 24.69 -15.84
C ASN A 201 40.85 25.19 -17.18
N LEU A 202 40.88 26.50 -17.37
CA LEU A 202 40.52 27.16 -18.63
C LEU A 202 41.47 26.84 -19.79
N ASN A 203 42.71 26.44 -19.52
CA ASN A 203 43.75 26.36 -20.56
C ASN A 203 43.46 25.27 -21.61
N GLU A 204 42.59 24.32 -21.28
CA GLU A 204 42.24 23.20 -22.15
C GLU A 204 40.90 23.41 -22.87
N CYS A 205 40.08 24.39 -22.45
CA CYS A 205 38.82 24.76 -23.10
C CYS A 205 38.53 26.27 -23.02
N SER A 206 39.05 27.05 -23.98
CA SER A 206 38.90 28.51 -24.01
C SER A 206 37.46 29.02 -24.20
N GLU A 207 36.54 28.16 -24.67
CA GLU A 207 35.15 28.48 -24.95
C GLU A 207 34.18 27.89 -23.91
N CYS A 208 34.69 27.20 -22.90
CA CYS A 208 33.88 26.61 -21.83
C CYS A 208 33.35 27.64 -20.82
N GLY A 209 33.85 28.89 -20.83
CA GLY A 209 33.47 29.88 -19.81
C GLY A 209 33.94 29.46 -18.42
N GLN A 210 33.25 29.92 -17.38
CA GLN A 210 33.52 29.59 -15.98
C GLN A 210 32.45 28.61 -15.45
N PRO A 211 32.70 27.90 -14.33
CA PRO A 211 31.64 27.17 -13.64
C PRO A 211 30.49 28.11 -13.26
N GLU A 212 29.25 27.68 -13.45
CA GLU A 212 28.05 28.49 -13.20
C GLU A 212 27.18 27.90 -12.10
N TYR A 213 27.11 26.57 -12.04
CA TYR A 213 26.28 25.87 -11.07
C TYR A 213 26.97 24.63 -10.49
N PHE A 214 26.51 24.31 -9.29
CA PHE A 214 26.70 23.06 -8.58
C PHE A 214 25.34 22.42 -8.40
N SER A 215 25.27 21.11 -8.62
CA SER A 215 24.10 20.29 -8.33
C SER A 215 24.55 19.05 -7.56
N TYR A 216 23.77 18.67 -6.57
CA TYR A 216 23.88 17.38 -5.91
C TYR A 216 22.52 16.71 -5.93
N TYR A 217 22.56 15.39 -6.06
CA TYR A 217 21.40 14.52 -6.08
C TYR A 217 21.76 13.25 -5.32
N SER A 218 20.95 12.88 -4.31
CA SER A 218 21.01 11.57 -3.68
C SER A 218 19.73 10.78 -3.90
N GLU A 219 19.91 9.46 -3.99
CA GLU A 219 18.82 8.51 -3.99
C GLU A 219 18.83 7.79 -2.64
N ASP A 220 18.01 8.27 -1.71
CA ASP A 220 17.66 7.49 -0.54
C ASP A 220 16.72 6.38 -0.98
N TYR A 221 17.27 5.27 -1.48
CA TYR A 221 16.54 4.02 -1.59
C TYR A 221 16.38 3.45 -0.18
N PRO A 222 15.17 3.47 0.40
CA PRO A 222 14.92 2.69 1.59
C PRO A 222 15.18 1.23 1.23
N GLU A 223 16.07 0.55 1.94
CA GLU A 223 16.44 -0.87 1.70
C GLU A 223 15.22 -1.81 1.62
N ASN A 224 14.05 -1.37 2.09
CA ASN A 224 12.81 -2.12 2.14
C ASN A 224 11.80 -1.78 1.03
N GLN A 225 12.07 -0.88 0.09
CA GLN A 225 11.11 -0.52 -0.97
C GLN A 225 10.64 -1.73 -1.79
N ASP A 226 11.58 -2.58 -2.24
CA ASP A 226 11.26 -3.81 -2.98
C ASP A 226 10.41 -4.78 -2.14
N ALA A 227 10.72 -4.90 -0.85
CA ALA A 227 9.99 -5.75 0.07
C ALA A 227 8.57 -5.22 0.32
N ILE A 228 8.40 -3.90 0.44
CA ILE A 228 7.11 -3.23 0.60
C ILE A 228 6.28 -3.37 -0.67
N ALA A 229 6.87 -3.13 -1.85
CA ALA A 229 6.20 -3.30 -3.15
C ALA A 229 5.72 -4.75 -3.33
N MET A 230 6.57 -5.73 -3.03
CA MET A 230 6.20 -7.15 -3.02
C MET A 230 5.09 -7.46 -2.02
N ALA A 231 5.14 -6.89 -0.82
CA ALA A 231 4.10 -7.06 0.20
C ALA A 231 2.76 -6.52 -0.28
N ILE A 232 2.71 -5.33 -0.89
CA ILE A 232 1.48 -4.73 -1.44
C ILE A 232 0.91 -5.61 -2.56
N CYS A 233 1.76 -6.08 -3.48
CA CYS A 233 1.35 -6.96 -4.59
C CYS A 233 0.77 -8.29 -4.10
N LEU A 234 1.31 -8.87 -3.02
CA LEU A 234 0.84 -10.14 -2.46
C LEU A 234 -0.34 -9.97 -1.49
N LEU A 235 -0.49 -8.80 -0.86
CA LEU A 235 -1.52 -8.53 0.15
C LEU A 235 -2.93 -8.87 -0.37
N TRP A 236 -3.26 -8.36 -1.57
CA TRP A 236 -4.57 -8.55 -2.18
C TRP A 236 -4.88 -10.00 -2.54
N PRO A 237 -4.08 -10.71 -3.38
CA PRO A 237 -4.39 -12.08 -3.77
C PRO A 237 -4.39 -13.03 -2.57
N VAL A 238 -3.44 -12.90 -1.64
CA VAL A 238 -3.37 -13.76 -0.45
C VAL A 238 -4.59 -13.57 0.43
N THR A 239 -4.98 -12.32 0.70
CA THR A 239 -6.13 -12.04 1.59
C THR A 239 -7.46 -12.47 0.97
N ILE A 240 -7.63 -12.29 -0.34
CA ILE A 240 -8.84 -12.74 -1.05
C ILE A 240 -8.93 -14.27 -1.01
N ILE A 241 -7.86 -14.98 -1.38
CA ILE A 241 -7.86 -16.46 -1.41
C ILE A 241 -8.08 -17.01 0.00
N ALA A 242 -7.31 -16.54 0.99
CA ALA A 242 -7.45 -16.98 2.37
C ALA A 242 -8.84 -16.67 2.92
N GLY A 243 -9.39 -15.49 2.62
CA GLY A 243 -10.74 -15.08 3.02
C GLY A 243 -11.82 -15.98 2.42
N VAL A 244 -11.74 -16.30 1.13
CA VAL A 244 -12.68 -17.20 0.46
C VAL A 244 -12.61 -18.61 1.06
N VAL A 245 -11.41 -19.18 1.20
CA VAL A 245 -11.19 -20.51 1.78
C VAL A 245 -11.73 -20.57 3.21
N TRP A 246 -11.41 -19.56 4.03
CA TRP A 246 -11.89 -19.48 5.42
C TRP A 246 -13.41 -19.32 5.50
N GLY A 247 -14.01 -18.51 4.62
CA GLY A 247 -15.46 -18.34 4.53
C GLY A 247 -16.18 -19.65 4.24
N TYR A 248 -15.63 -20.48 3.35
CA TYR A 248 -16.16 -21.81 3.09
C TYR A 248 -15.92 -22.80 4.23
N ALA A 249 -14.70 -22.84 4.77
CA ALA A 249 -14.33 -23.77 5.84
C ALA A 249 -15.12 -23.55 7.14
N THR A 250 -15.51 -22.30 7.44
CA THR A 250 -16.25 -21.94 8.65
C THR A 250 -17.77 -21.87 8.44
N GLY A 251 -18.27 -22.29 7.27
CA GLY A 251 -19.70 -22.22 6.94
C GLY A 251 -20.24 -20.81 6.69
N ARG A 252 -19.37 -19.80 6.65
CA ARG A 252 -19.70 -18.39 6.35
C ARG A 252 -19.71 -18.14 4.84
N LYS A 253 -20.49 -18.92 4.09
CA LYS A 253 -20.61 -18.79 2.63
C LYS A 253 -20.96 -17.37 2.17
N PRO A 254 -21.88 -16.62 2.83
CA PRO A 254 -22.18 -15.25 2.43
C PRO A 254 -20.94 -14.33 2.39
N PHE A 255 -19.99 -14.52 3.32
CA PHE A 255 -18.73 -13.78 3.32
C PHE A 255 -17.86 -14.08 2.10
N ALA A 256 -17.70 -15.36 1.76
CA ALA A 256 -16.95 -15.77 0.58
C ALA A 256 -17.59 -15.24 -0.71
N TYR A 257 -18.92 -15.26 -0.80
CA TYR A 257 -19.64 -14.64 -1.93
C TYR A 257 -19.43 -13.13 -1.99
N GLY A 258 -19.43 -12.43 -0.85
CA GLY A 258 -19.11 -11.00 -0.78
C GLY A 258 -17.74 -10.68 -1.39
N LEU A 259 -16.70 -11.42 -1.00
CA LEU A 259 -15.34 -11.27 -1.55
C LEU A 259 -15.29 -11.55 -3.06
N MET A 260 -15.92 -12.63 -3.53
CA MET A 260 -15.95 -12.95 -4.96
C MET A 260 -16.73 -11.90 -5.77
N SER A 261 -17.85 -11.40 -5.23
CA SER A 261 -18.61 -10.31 -5.84
C SER A 261 -17.79 -9.04 -5.95
N PHE A 262 -16.98 -8.71 -4.94
CA PHE A 262 -16.06 -7.58 -5.02
C PHE A 262 -15.05 -7.73 -6.17
N CYS A 263 -14.41 -8.91 -6.30
CA CYS A 263 -13.49 -9.17 -7.41
C CYS A 263 -14.18 -9.03 -8.78
N ALA A 264 -15.41 -9.52 -8.91
CA ALA A 264 -16.19 -9.38 -10.13
C ALA A 264 -16.50 -7.90 -10.44
N LEU A 265 -16.86 -7.11 -9.42
CA LEU A 265 -17.09 -5.67 -9.59
C LEU A 265 -15.82 -4.93 -10.04
N ILE A 266 -14.65 -5.25 -9.49
CA ILE A 266 -13.38 -4.69 -9.97
C ILE A 266 -13.12 -5.08 -11.42
N ALA A 267 -13.26 -6.36 -11.78
CA ALA A 267 -13.02 -6.81 -13.14
C ALA A 267 -13.93 -6.09 -14.15
N ILE A 268 -15.21 -5.95 -13.83
CA ILE A 268 -16.17 -5.18 -14.65
C ILE A 268 -15.75 -3.72 -14.73
N GLY A 269 -15.37 -3.10 -13.61
CA GLY A 269 -14.92 -1.71 -13.55
C GLY A 269 -13.71 -1.44 -14.45
N VAL A 270 -12.71 -2.33 -14.42
CA VAL A 270 -11.51 -2.24 -15.27
C VAL A 270 -11.87 -2.36 -16.75
N ILE A 271 -12.75 -3.30 -17.12
CA ILE A 271 -13.21 -3.46 -18.51
C ILE A 271 -13.95 -2.21 -18.99
N LEU A 272 -14.82 -1.63 -18.16
CA LEU A 272 -15.56 -0.41 -18.48
C LEU A 272 -14.62 0.80 -18.61
N LEU A 273 -13.66 0.94 -17.71
CA LEU A 273 -12.63 1.99 -17.76
C LEU A 273 -11.83 1.87 -19.06
N PHE A 274 -11.35 0.68 -19.38
CA PHE A 274 -10.60 0.43 -20.60
C PHE A 274 -11.42 0.76 -21.85
N GLY A 275 -12.67 0.31 -21.92
CA GLY A 275 -13.58 0.65 -23.01
C GLY A 275 -13.82 2.16 -23.14
N PHE A 276 -13.94 2.87 -22.01
CA PHE A 276 -14.04 4.33 -21.99
C PHE A 276 -12.78 5.01 -22.54
N LEU A 277 -11.59 4.57 -22.12
CA LEU A 277 -10.33 5.11 -22.60
C LEU A 277 -10.14 4.90 -24.11
N VAL A 278 -10.50 3.72 -24.63
CA VAL A 278 -10.48 3.43 -26.07
C VAL A 278 -11.42 4.37 -26.84
N MET A 279 -12.65 4.58 -26.33
CA MET A 279 -13.61 5.51 -26.96
C MET A 279 -13.17 6.97 -26.88
N ALA A 280 -12.51 7.38 -25.78
CA ALA A 280 -12.10 8.76 -25.55
C ALA A 280 -10.85 9.17 -26.34
N PHE A 281 -9.88 8.26 -26.46
CA PHE A 281 -8.58 8.54 -27.07
C PHE A 281 -8.40 7.94 -28.47
N GLY A 282 -9.40 7.21 -28.98
CA GLY A 282 -9.46 6.77 -30.38
C GLY A 282 -8.24 5.95 -30.81
N TRP A 283 -8.11 4.75 -30.24
CA TRP A 283 -7.24 3.71 -30.78
C TRP A 283 -8.04 2.72 -31.62
#